data_AF-A0A925VJ09-F1
#
_entry.id   AF-A0A925VJ09-F1
#
_cell.length_a   1.000
_cell.length_b   1.000
_cell.length_c   1.000
_cell.angle_alpha   90.00
_cell.angle_beta   90.00
_cell.angle_gamma   90.00
#
_symmetry.space_group_name_H-M   'P 1'
#
loop_
_entity.id
_entity.type
_entity.pdbx_description
1 polymer ?
#
loop_
_entity_poly.entity_id
_entity_poly.type
_entity_poly.pdbx_seq_one_letter_code
_entity_poly.pdbx_strand_id
1 'polypeptide(L)'
;MNETPLKILILSAEVVPFAKTGGLADVAGALPKALKALGHDVRVAMPRYGRIDPQRFGLREALGAFPVPMDSHSDEARLLESAIAAGDATVPVYLVDNAP
;
A
#
# COMPACT_ATOMS: atom_id res chain seq x y z
N MET A 1 -25.91 -14.80 -4.06
CA MET A 1 -24.63 -15.43 -3.68
C MET A 1 -24.14 -14.71 -2.43
N ASN A 2 -24.18 -15.37 -1.27
CA ASN A 2 -23.57 -14.84 -0.06
C ASN A 2 -22.11 -15.28 -0.06
N GLU A 3 -21.25 -14.53 -0.75
CA GLU A 3 -19.82 -14.74 -0.63
C GLU A 3 -19.33 -14.02 0.62
N THR A 4 -18.67 -14.77 1.50
CA THR A 4 -18.05 -14.23 2.71
C THR A 4 -17.00 -13.18 2.32
N PRO A 5 -16.97 -11.99 2.95
CA PRO A 5 -15.93 -11.01 2.71
C PRO A 5 -14.52 -11.61 2.86
N LEU A 6 -13.73 -11.50 1.79
CA LEU A 6 -12.33 -11.93 1.78
C LEU A 6 -11.42 -10.85 2.36
N LYS A 7 -10.26 -11.26 2.87
CA LYS A 7 -9.16 -10.39 3.28
C LYS A 7 -8.07 -10.43 2.21
N ILE A 8 -7.82 -9.30 1.55
CA ILE A 8 -6.97 -9.23 0.37
C ILE A 8 -5.88 -8.17 0.60
N LEU A 9 -4.62 -8.58 0.49
CA LEU A 9 -3.47 -7.68 0.43
C LEU A 9 -2.89 -7.72 -0.98
N ILE A 10 -2.98 -6.61 -1.70
CA ILE A 10 -2.41 -6.46 -3.04
C ILE A 10 -1.00 -5.89 -2.91
N LEU A 11 0.00 -6.60 -3.44
CA LEU A 11 1.36 -6.11 -3.53
C LEU A 11 1.62 -5.59 -4.94
N SER A 12 2.16 -4.38 -5.06
CA SER A 12 2.54 -3.80 -6.34
C SER A 12 3.75 -2.89 -6.20
N ALA A 13 4.60 -2.86 -7.22
CA ALA A 13 5.65 -1.84 -7.33
C ALA A 13 5.06 -0.46 -7.64
N GLU A 14 3.94 -0.38 -8.38
CA GLU A 14 3.34 0.88 -8.80
C GLU A 14 1.88 0.98 -8.40
N VAL A 15 1.48 2.14 -7.88
CA VAL A 15 0.10 2.42 -7.42
C VAL A 15 -0.17 3.91 -7.59
N VAL A 16 -1.26 4.26 -8.29
CA VAL A 16 -1.75 5.65 -8.34
C VAL A 16 -2.39 6.03 -7.00
N PRO A 17 -2.11 7.22 -6.43
CA PRO A 17 -1.35 8.34 -7.00
C PRO A 17 0.13 8.41 -6.60
N PHE A 18 0.65 7.41 -5.89
CA PHE A 18 1.99 7.48 -5.28
C PHE A 18 3.14 7.28 -6.27
N ALA A 19 3.04 6.27 -7.13
CA ALA A 19 4.09 5.92 -8.10
C ALA A 19 3.46 5.37 -9.37
N LYS A 20 3.74 6.03 -10.50
CA LYS A 20 3.29 5.61 -11.83
C LYS A 20 4.45 5.67 -12.82
N THR A 21 4.63 4.60 -13.57
CA THR A 21 5.46 4.54 -14.78
C THR A 21 4.63 4.05 -15.97
N GLY A 22 3.68 3.14 -15.74
CA GLY A 22 2.81 2.58 -16.78
C GLY A 22 1.40 2.22 -16.31
N GLY A 23 0.79 1.24 -17.00
CA GLY A 23 -0.59 0.80 -16.75
C GLY A 23 -0.76 -0.06 -15.49
N LEU A 24 0.32 -0.66 -14.98
CA LEU A 24 0.28 -1.41 -13.71
C LEU A 24 -0.24 -0.52 -12.57
N ALA A 25 0.23 0.72 -12.50
CA ALA A 25 -0.18 1.68 -11.48
C ALA A 25 -1.69 1.96 -11.50
N ASP A 26 -2.30 1.96 -12.69
CA ASP A 26 -3.74 2.20 -12.85
C ASP A 26 -4.53 0.99 -12.34
N VAL A 27 -4.10 -0.22 -12.71
CA VAL A 27 -4.73 -1.46 -12.26
C VAL A 27 -4.60 -1.61 -10.75
N ALA A 28 -3.40 -1.44 -10.21
CA ALA A 28 -3.14 -1.52 -8.77
C ALA A 28 -3.80 -0.40 -7.97
N GLY A 29 -4.17 0.72 -8.61
CA GLY A 29 -4.99 1.77 -8.01
C GLY A 29 -6.50 1.52 -8.12
N ALA A 30 -6.99 0.90 -9.19
CA ALA A 30 -8.42 0.74 -9.46
C ALA A 30 -9.00 -0.59 -8.93
N LEU A 31 -8.29 -1.70 -9.11
CA LEU A 31 -8.76 -3.03 -8.69
C LEU A 31 -9.05 -3.11 -7.18
N PRO A 32 -8.21 -2.58 -6.27
CA PRO A 32 -8.52 -2.64 -4.84
C PRO A 32 -9.83 -1.91 -4.49
N LYS A 33 -10.13 -0.82 -5.20
CA LYS A 33 -11.37 -0.04 -5.00
C LYS A 33 -12.59 -0.83 -5.46
N ALA A 34 -12.49 -1.52 -6.59
CA ALA A 34 -13.55 -2.39 -7.09
C ALA A 34 -13.82 -3.55 -6.12
N LEU A 35 -12.78 -4.21 -5.62
CA LEU A 35 -12.91 -5.29 -4.63
C LEU A 35 -13.49 -4.79 -3.29
N LYS A 36 -13.11 -3.59 -2.85
CA LYS A 36 -13.70 -2.93 -1.67
C LYS A 36 -15.20 -2.68 -1.87
N ALA A 37 -15.62 -2.21 -3.05
CA ALA A 37 -17.02 -1.98 -3.38
C ALA A 37 -17.85 -3.27 -3.42
N LEU A 38 -17.22 -4.41 -3.69
CA LEU A 38 -17.85 -5.74 -3.57
C LEU A 38 -17.93 -6.25 -2.12
N GLY A 39 -17.50 -5.46 -1.13
CA GLY A 39 -17.60 -5.77 0.30
C GLY A 39 -16.41 -6.52 0.88
N HIS A 40 -15.29 -6.63 0.15
CA HIS A 40 -14.08 -7.27 0.67
C HIS A 40 -13.24 -6.32 1.53
N ASP A 41 -12.46 -6.89 2.46
CA ASP A 41 -11.46 -6.15 3.23
C ASP A 41 -10.13 -6.11 2.46
N VAL A 42 -9.86 -4.97 1.82
CA VAL A 42 -8.76 -4.83 0.86
C VAL A 42 -7.76 -3.79 1.32
N ARG A 43 -6.47 -4.11 1.16
CA ARG A 43 -5.33 -3.22 1.39
C ARG A 43 -4.33 -3.34 0.25
N VAL A 44 -3.50 -2.32 0.09
CA VAL A 44 -2.36 -2.33 -0.85
C VAL A 44 -1.08 -2.18 -0.06
N ALA A 45 0.00 -2.85 -0.48
CA ALA A 45 1.35 -2.51 -0.03
C ALA A 45 2.29 -2.31 -1.23
N MET A 46 3.16 -1.31 -1.09
CA MET A 46 4.13 -0.92 -2.12
C MET A 46 5.42 -0.40 -1.48
N PRO A 47 6.54 -0.32 -2.22
CA PRO A 47 7.72 0.38 -1.75
C PRO A 47 7.46 1.88 -1.58
N ARG A 48 8.03 2.48 -0.52
CA ARG A 48 8.11 3.93 -0.39
C ARG A 48 9.29 4.46 -1.20
N TYR A 49 9.12 4.63 -2.51
CA TYR A 49 10.16 5.26 -3.32
C TYR A 49 10.48 6.68 -2.83
N GLY A 50 11.76 7.08 -2.92
CA GLY A 50 12.22 8.39 -2.45
C GLY A 50 11.50 9.60 -3.09
N ARG A 51 10.92 9.43 -4.29
CA ARG A 51 10.08 10.44 -4.96
C ARG A 51 8.70 10.65 -4.34
N ILE A 52 8.27 9.76 -3.44
CA ILE A 52 6.99 9.86 -2.74
C ILE A 52 7.18 10.80 -1.55
N ASP A 53 6.61 12.00 -1.69
CA ASP A 53 6.60 13.04 -0.67
C ASP A 53 5.63 12.66 0.47
N PRO A 54 6.12 12.47 1.71
CA PRO A 54 5.30 12.11 2.85
C PRO A 54 4.21 13.13 3.18
N GLN A 55 4.49 14.43 3.03
CA GLN A 55 3.57 15.49 3.40
C GLN A 55 2.45 15.60 2.37
N ARG A 56 2.81 15.58 1.08
CA ARG A 56 1.84 15.63 -0.03
C ARG A 56 0.78 14.53 0.06
N PHE A 57 1.19 13.34 0.48
CA PHE A 57 0.34 12.16 0.51
C PHE A 57 -0.11 11.76 1.92
N GLY A 58 0.15 12.59 2.93
CA GLY A 58 -0.27 12.37 4.31
C GLY A 58 0.22 11.05 4.91
N LEU A 59 1.46 10.64 4.61
CA LEU A 59 2.04 9.41 5.14
C LEU A 59 2.21 9.55 6.65
N ARG A 60 1.69 8.58 7.39
CA ARG A 60 1.86 8.46 8.85
C ARG A 60 2.51 7.12 9.18
N GLU A 61 3.22 7.05 10.28
CA GLU A 61 3.81 5.78 10.72
C GLU A 61 2.71 4.81 11.14
N ALA A 62 2.73 3.61 10.55
CA ALA A 62 1.84 2.50 10.90
C ALA A 62 2.57 1.47 11.77
N LEU A 63 3.86 1.26 11.50
CA LEU A 63 4.75 0.42 12.26
C LEU A 63 6.15 1.04 12.23
N GLY A 64 6.74 1.24 13.41
CA GLY A 64 8.11 1.71 13.56
C GLY A 64 9.14 0.72 13.01
N ALA A 65 10.43 1.03 13.18
CA ALA A 65 11.52 0.19 12.68
C ALA A 65 11.43 -1.25 13.22
N PHE A 66 11.57 -2.23 12.33
CA PHE A 66 11.68 -3.64 12.66
C PHE A 66 12.75 -4.31 11.77
N PRO A 67 13.47 -5.31 12.33
CA PRO A 67 14.49 -6.01 11.58
C PRO A 67 13.87 -6.94 10.54
N VAL A 68 14.39 -6.87 9.32
CA VAL A 68 14.13 -7.79 8.22
C VAL A 68 15.39 -8.63 8.01
N PRO A 69 15.36 -9.92 8.37
CA PRO A 69 16.49 -10.81 8.12
C PRO A 69 16.78 -10.90 6.62
N MET A 70 18.00 -10.55 6.25
CA MET A 70 18.57 -10.80 4.94
C MET A 70 19.55 -11.99 5.06
N ASP A 71 20.16 -12.40 3.95
CA ASP A 71 21.04 -13.59 3.95
C ASP A 71 22.19 -13.48 4.96
N SER A 72 22.95 -12.38 4.91
CA SER A 72 24.14 -12.16 5.75
C SER A 72 24.03 -11.01 6.75
N HIS A 73 22.94 -10.24 6.72
CA HIS A 73 22.72 -9.08 7.58
C HIS A 73 21.23 -8.93 7.90
N SER A 74 20.89 -7.91 8.70
CA SER A 74 19.50 -7.49 8.91
C SER A 74 19.38 -6.04 8.45
N ASP A 75 18.34 -5.74 7.67
CA ASP A 75 17.97 -4.36 7.34
C ASP A 75 16.80 -3.93 8.22
N GLU A 76 16.74 -2.65 8.58
CA GLU A 76 15.60 -2.11 9.30
C GLU A 76 14.56 -1.60 8.30
N ALA A 77 13.33 -2.08 8.43
CA ALA A 77 12.20 -1.60 7.66
C ALA A 77 11.19 -0.92 8.57
N ARG A 78 10.43 0.02 8.04
CA ARG A 78 9.24 0.58 8.70
C ARG A 78 8.07 0.58 7.74
N LEU A 79 6.86 0.60 8.29
CA LEU A 79 5.65 0.79 7.49
C LEU A 79 5.09 2.19 7.72
N LEU A 80 4.98 2.94 6.63
CA LEU A 80 4.15 4.12 6.57
C LEU A 80 2.79 3.73 6.02
N GLU A 81 1.75 4.48 6.34
CA GLU A 81 0.43 4.31 5.76
C GLU A 81 -0.13 5.61 5.19
N SER A 82 -0.85 5.44 4.09
CA SER A 82 -1.73 6.43 3.49
C SER A 82 -3.00 5.70 3.02
N ALA A 83 -3.84 6.34 2.22
CA ALA A 83 -5.03 5.71 1.67
C ALA A 83 -5.37 6.26 0.29
N ILE A 84 -6.05 5.44 -0.51
CA ILE A 84 -6.69 5.89 -1.76
C ILE A 84 -8.20 5.94 -1.58
N ALA A 85 -8.83 6.98 -2.12
CA ALA A 85 -10.28 7.13 -2.10
C ALA A 85 -10.97 6.08 -2.99
N ALA A 86 -12.06 5.49 -2.49
CA ALA A 86 -12.86 4.45 -3.12
C ALA A 86 -14.36 4.74 -2.90
N GLY A 87 -14.89 5.74 -3.61
CA GLY A 87 -16.24 6.26 -3.34
C GLY A 87 -16.29 6.92 -1.96
N ASP A 88 -17.25 6.53 -1.13
CA ASP A 88 -17.40 6.99 0.26
C ASP A 88 -16.47 6.25 1.24
N ALA A 89 -15.70 5.27 0.75
CA ALA A 89 -14.75 4.50 1.54
C ALA A 89 -13.29 4.80 1.14
N THR A 90 -12.36 4.22 1.88
CA THR A 90 -10.94 4.26 1.55
C THR A 90 -10.33 2.86 1.53
N VAL A 91 -9.28 2.71 0.72
CA VAL A 91 -8.40 1.53 0.74
C VAL A 91 -7.07 1.95 1.38
N PRO A 92 -6.68 1.35 2.52
CA PRO A 92 -5.38 1.60 3.13
C PRO A 92 -4.25 1.17 2.21
N VAL A 93 -3.19 1.97 2.18
CA VAL A 93 -1.97 1.69 1.42
C VAL A 93 -0.78 1.75 2.38
N TYR A 94 -0.10 0.63 2.55
CA TYR A 94 1.16 0.55 3.30
C TYR A 94 2.34 0.81 2.38
N LEU A 95 3.20 1.73 2.77
CA LEU A 95 4.44 2.03 2.07
C LEU A 95 5.61 1.51 2.91
N VAL A 96 6.29 0.49 2.37
CA VAL A 96 7.46 -0.12 2.99
C VAL A 96 8.66 0.78 2.76
N ASP A 97 9.20 1.35 3.83
CA ASP A 97 10.34 2.26 3.78
C ASP A 97 11.55 1.60 4.45
N ASN A 98 12.75 1.90 3.96
CA ASN A 98 13.97 1.54 4.67
C ASN A 98 14.11 2.52 5.84
N ALA A 99 14.15 2.01 7.07
CA ALA A 99 14.32 2.85 8.24
C ALA A 99 15.80 3.27 8.34
N PRO A 100 16.09 4.58 8.49
CA PRO A 100 17.45 5.09 8.51
C PRO A 100 18.25 4.65 9.75
#